data_AF-A0A3B6JHM4-F1
#
_entry.id   AF-A0A3B6JHM4-F1
#
_cell.length_a   1.000
_cell.length_b   1.000
_cell.length_c   1.000
_cell.angle_alpha   90.00
_cell.angle_beta   90.00
_cell.angle_gamma   90.00
#
_symmetry.space_group_name_H-M   'P 1'
#
loop_
_entity.id
_entity.type
_entity.pdbx_description
1 polymer ?
#
loop_
_entity_poly.entity_id
_entity_poly.type
_entity_poly.pdbx_seq_one_letter_code
_entity_poly.pdbx_strand_id
1 'polypeptide(L)'
;MPTSPAASAGAVASPSGFSPASAAASAADPATPSWWESVSQARSRILALASILPPEVSPGVSALADSDRPARALLRSAAAYDALSGALRAGGGADDPACHWLYDTLLSQDPDLRLAALAFLPLLSSLYLLRLPPALPSSLSGFEAVLLAVYSSEAKSRQGKPVLVHVPDLSVPSLYHTPQSSPSSRSPRRPHPPPIPPPPANVVVGVLSPPLEPQAAVKSTKRAGIIGVAFEAYYAKIAQMPPASKVDACNAVAAWAGQYCRCRFELDEELEVEEGDSLGSMSPLSTDAENGNGKALEEELAKMRVNGDSSGRNCGKEEEVREARVQLPWELLQPVMRVLGHCLLAPLNPMEVRDAAAEAVRVVYARACHDLVPQAILAARSLIELDKSARKAAKEAAVAASGIMVASGTAGSTASSSRPSSKPNTPSKQRKPDMLLVSK
;
A
#
# COMPACT_ATOMS: atom_id res chain seq x y z
N MET A 1 -28.62 38.59 48.50
CA MET A 1 -30.00 38.08 48.43
C MET A 1 -30.01 37.00 47.35
N PRO A 2 -29.92 35.71 47.71
CA PRO A 2 -31.11 35.01 48.20
C PRO A 2 -30.95 34.42 49.61
N THR A 3 -32.07 33.97 50.17
CA THR A 3 -32.23 33.44 51.52
C THR A 3 -32.13 31.91 51.58
N SER A 4 -31.33 31.39 52.50
CA SER A 4 -31.66 30.13 53.20
C SER A 4 -32.46 30.47 54.47
N PRO A 5 -33.26 29.53 55.01
CA PRO A 5 -32.76 28.71 56.13
C PRO A 5 -33.20 27.23 56.04
N ALA A 6 -32.32 26.26 56.33
CA ALA A 6 -32.11 25.55 57.62
C ALA A 6 -32.95 24.25 57.73
N ALA A 7 -32.33 23.06 57.78
CA ALA A 7 -31.82 22.35 58.98
C ALA A 7 -32.91 21.43 59.61
N SER A 8 -32.68 20.27 60.24
CA SER A 8 -31.51 19.39 60.48
C SER A 8 -32.05 17.93 60.61
N ALA A 9 -31.30 16.83 60.79
CA ALA A 9 -29.87 16.58 61.06
C ALA A 9 -29.42 15.35 60.21
N GLY A 10 -28.43 14.47 60.50
CA GLY A 10 -27.49 14.27 61.61
C GLY A 10 -27.52 12.84 62.18
N ALA A 11 -26.86 11.87 61.53
CA ALA A 11 -26.52 10.56 62.11
C ALA A 11 -25.31 9.93 61.38
N VAL A 12 -24.38 9.35 62.14
CA VAL A 12 -23.17 8.67 61.64
C VAL A 12 -23.31 7.16 61.82
N ALA A 13 -23.16 6.37 60.76
CA ALA A 13 -22.82 4.94 60.86
C ALA A 13 -22.33 4.35 59.53
N SER A 14 -21.20 3.65 59.60
CA SER A 14 -20.74 2.59 58.68
C SER A 14 -20.27 1.43 59.58
N PRO A 15 -20.10 0.16 59.12
CA PRO A 15 -20.24 -0.36 57.75
C PRO A 15 -21.05 -1.69 57.68
N SER A 16 -20.92 -2.40 56.55
CA SER A 16 -21.20 -3.84 56.30
C SER A 16 -22.65 -4.26 55.98
N GLY A 17 -22.77 -5.12 54.96
CA GLY A 17 -24.04 -5.67 54.47
C GLY A 17 -23.95 -6.17 53.02
N PHE A 18 -23.60 -7.44 52.82
CA PHE A 18 -23.63 -8.09 51.50
C PHE A 18 -25.07 -8.17 50.95
N SER A 19 -25.28 -7.83 49.68
CA SER A 19 -26.38 -8.38 48.85
C SER A 19 -26.11 -8.17 47.34
N PRO A 20 -26.73 -8.98 46.45
CA PRO A 20 -26.06 -9.39 45.22
C PRO A 20 -26.59 -8.75 43.92
N ALA A 21 -25.88 -9.05 42.83
CA ALA A 21 -26.37 -9.07 41.45
C ALA A 21 -26.96 -7.76 40.90
N SER A 22 -26.08 -6.80 40.58
CA SER A 22 -26.39 -5.84 39.52
C SER A 22 -26.50 -6.60 38.19
N ALA A 23 -27.69 -6.60 37.59
CA ALA A 23 -27.90 -7.14 36.25
C ALA A 23 -27.17 -6.26 35.23
N ALA A 24 -25.96 -6.66 34.86
CA ALA A 24 -25.24 -6.03 33.77
C ALA A 24 -26.03 -6.24 32.47
N ALA A 25 -26.62 -5.16 31.95
CA ALA A 25 -27.11 -5.12 30.59
C ALA A 25 -25.90 -5.22 29.65
N SER A 26 -25.54 -6.45 29.28
CA SER A 26 -24.53 -6.71 28.26
C SER A 26 -24.93 -5.95 26.99
N ALA A 27 -24.11 -4.98 26.58
CA ALA A 27 -24.19 -4.44 25.24
C ALA A 27 -24.01 -5.61 24.28
N ALA A 28 -25.07 -5.98 23.55
CA ALA A 28 -25.00 -7.05 22.59
C ALA A 28 -24.03 -6.65 21.47
N ASP A 29 -23.00 -7.46 21.25
CA ASP A 29 -22.29 -7.46 19.98
C ASP A 29 -23.33 -7.61 18.85
N PRO A 30 -23.15 -6.93 17.70
CA PRO A 30 -24.03 -7.13 16.57
C PRO A 30 -23.96 -8.60 16.15
N ALA A 31 -25.06 -9.34 16.39
CA ALA A 31 -25.13 -10.76 16.10
C ALA A 31 -24.71 -11.00 14.64
N THR A 32 -23.74 -11.89 14.43
CA THR A 32 -23.29 -12.23 13.09
C THR A 32 -24.50 -12.76 12.31
N PRO A 33 -24.85 -12.19 11.15
CA PRO A 33 -26.03 -12.62 10.40
C PRO A 33 -25.91 -14.11 10.09
N SER A 34 -27.04 -14.81 10.13
CA SER A 34 -27.04 -16.22 9.78
C SER A 34 -26.60 -16.42 8.34
N TRP A 35 -26.09 -17.62 8.02
CA TRP A 35 -25.63 -17.93 6.66
C TRP A 35 -26.76 -17.72 5.63
N TRP A 36 -27.99 -18.11 5.97
CA TRP A 36 -29.18 -17.99 5.10
C TRP A 36 -29.58 -16.52 4.86
N GLU A 37 -29.45 -15.66 5.87
CA GLU A 37 -29.66 -14.21 5.75
C GLU A 37 -28.57 -13.55 4.88
N SER A 38 -27.32 -13.94 5.06
CA SER A 38 -26.20 -13.44 4.25
C SER A 38 -26.37 -13.82 2.77
N VAL A 39 -26.70 -15.08 2.49
CA VAL A 39 -26.97 -15.58 1.13
C VAL A 39 -28.19 -14.89 0.50
N SER A 40 -29.28 -14.71 1.24
CA SER A 40 -30.49 -14.05 0.70
C SER A 40 -30.28 -12.54 0.46
N GLN A 41 -29.56 -11.85 1.36
CA GLN A 41 -29.14 -10.46 1.17
C GLN A 41 -28.23 -10.31 -0.07
N ALA A 42 -27.26 -11.22 -0.24
CA ALA A 42 -26.38 -11.22 -1.40
C ALA A 42 -27.10 -11.51 -2.72
N ARG A 43 -28.06 -12.45 -2.73
CA ARG A 43 -28.95 -12.67 -3.88
C ARG A 43 -29.72 -11.41 -4.25
N SER A 44 -30.37 -10.77 -3.26
CA SER A 44 -31.11 -9.52 -3.46
C SER A 44 -30.22 -8.41 -4.02
N ARG A 45 -29.01 -8.21 -3.48
CA ARG A 45 -28.06 -7.21 -3.98
C ARG A 45 -27.55 -7.51 -5.39
N ILE A 46 -27.32 -8.77 -5.76
CA ILE A 46 -26.91 -9.15 -7.12
C ILE A 46 -28.03 -8.89 -8.13
N LEU A 47 -29.29 -9.24 -7.81
CA LEU A 47 -30.42 -8.98 -8.70
C LEU A 47 -30.68 -7.46 -8.84
N ALA A 48 -30.52 -6.70 -7.75
CA ALA A 48 -30.57 -5.24 -7.82
C ALA A 48 -29.44 -4.68 -8.72
N LEU A 49 -28.21 -5.21 -8.64
CA LEU A 49 -27.14 -4.81 -9.56
C LEU A 49 -27.49 -5.14 -11.01
N ALA A 50 -27.98 -6.35 -11.27
CA ALA A 50 -28.36 -6.78 -12.62
C ALA A 50 -29.46 -5.91 -13.24
N SER A 51 -30.38 -5.34 -12.43
CA SER A 51 -31.43 -4.43 -12.91
C SER A 51 -30.93 -3.04 -13.35
N ILE A 52 -29.73 -2.62 -12.94
CA ILE A 52 -29.15 -1.30 -13.26
C ILE A 52 -28.01 -1.38 -14.30
N LEU A 53 -27.60 -2.59 -14.69
CA LEU A 53 -26.56 -2.84 -15.69
C LEU A 53 -27.16 -3.03 -17.10
N PRO A 54 -26.35 -2.86 -18.17
CA PRO A 54 -26.79 -3.09 -19.54
C PRO A 54 -27.40 -4.50 -19.75
N PRO A 55 -28.44 -4.63 -20.60
CA PRO A 55 -29.19 -5.87 -20.75
C PRO A 55 -28.37 -7.05 -21.30
N GLU A 56 -27.24 -6.78 -21.96
CA GLU A 56 -26.31 -7.81 -22.46
C GLU A 56 -25.55 -8.50 -21.33
N VAL A 57 -25.26 -7.79 -20.24
CA VAL A 57 -24.45 -8.30 -19.10
C VAL A 57 -25.34 -8.74 -17.93
N SER A 58 -26.54 -8.15 -17.82
CA SER A 58 -27.53 -8.43 -16.76
C SER A 58 -27.83 -9.92 -16.50
N PRO A 59 -27.99 -10.81 -17.52
CA PRO A 59 -28.22 -12.25 -17.29
C PRO A 59 -27.02 -12.94 -16.64
N GLY A 60 -25.80 -12.60 -17.06
CA GLY A 60 -24.56 -13.17 -16.52
C GLY A 60 -24.30 -12.74 -15.08
N VAL A 61 -24.67 -11.52 -14.71
CA VAL A 61 -24.61 -11.04 -13.32
C VAL A 61 -25.72 -11.67 -12.48
N SER A 62 -26.95 -11.79 -13.01
CA SER A 62 -28.07 -12.43 -12.32
C SER A 62 -27.75 -13.87 -11.91
N ALA A 63 -27.13 -14.65 -12.81
CA ALA A 63 -26.74 -16.03 -12.54
C ALA A 63 -25.76 -16.20 -11.35
N LEU A 64 -25.04 -15.15 -10.94
CA LEU A 64 -24.16 -15.18 -9.76
C LEU A 64 -24.97 -15.32 -8.46
N ALA A 65 -26.24 -14.89 -8.45
CA ALA A 65 -27.14 -15.03 -7.31
C ALA A 65 -27.38 -16.51 -6.97
N ASP A 66 -27.47 -17.38 -7.97
CA ASP A 66 -27.80 -18.80 -7.78
C ASP A 66 -26.62 -19.63 -7.24
N SER A 67 -25.40 -19.09 -7.25
CA SER A 67 -24.21 -19.76 -6.71
C SER A 67 -24.27 -20.01 -5.18
N ASP A 68 -23.45 -20.95 -4.68
CA ASP A 68 -23.35 -21.28 -3.25
C ASP A 68 -22.83 -20.14 -2.37
N ARG A 69 -22.08 -19.20 -2.96
CA ARG A 69 -21.46 -18.05 -2.29
C ARG A 69 -21.61 -16.79 -3.14
N PRO A 70 -22.85 -16.26 -3.28
CA PRO A 70 -23.19 -15.18 -4.20
C PRO A 70 -22.26 -13.97 -4.08
N ALA A 71 -22.01 -13.48 -2.87
CA ALA A 71 -21.13 -12.33 -2.62
C ALA A 71 -19.69 -12.54 -3.12
N ARG A 72 -19.13 -13.76 -2.97
CA ARG A 72 -17.80 -14.10 -3.48
C ARG A 72 -17.78 -14.40 -4.98
N ALA A 73 -18.86 -14.90 -5.54
CA ALA A 73 -19.02 -15.04 -6.99
C ALA A 73 -19.04 -13.66 -7.65
N LEU A 74 -19.76 -12.69 -7.06
CA LEU A 74 -19.77 -11.29 -7.48
C LEU A 74 -18.37 -10.66 -7.45
N LEU A 75 -17.66 -10.74 -6.31
CA LEU A 75 -16.30 -10.21 -6.14
C LEU A 75 -15.28 -10.76 -7.15
N ARG A 76 -15.49 -11.99 -7.65
CA ARG A 76 -14.59 -12.67 -8.60
C ARG A 76 -15.01 -12.54 -10.06
N SER A 77 -16.20 -12.02 -10.34
CA SER A 77 -16.71 -11.90 -11.71
C SER A 77 -16.12 -10.66 -12.39
N ALA A 78 -15.18 -10.88 -13.31
CA ALA A 78 -14.61 -9.81 -14.13
C ALA A 78 -15.70 -9.06 -14.90
N ALA A 79 -16.65 -9.77 -15.53
CA ALA A 79 -17.77 -9.16 -16.24
C ALA A 79 -18.66 -8.26 -15.34
N ALA A 80 -18.89 -8.65 -14.09
CA ALA A 80 -19.62 -7.81 -13.13
C ALA A 80 -18.79 -6.58 -12.72
N TYR A 81 -17.48 -6.77 -12.53
CA TYR A 81 -16.54 -5.68 -12.21
C TYR A 81 -16.49 -4.65 -13.35
N ASP A 82 -16.30 -5.10 -14.59
CA ASP A 82 -16.18 -4.24 -15.77
C ASP A 82 -17.48 -3.47 -16.03
N ALA A 83 -18.63 -4.13 -15.93
CA ALA A 83 -19.93 -3.51 -16.15
C ALA A 83 -20.26 -2.43 -15.10
N LEU A 84 -20.05 -2.71 -13.81
CA LEU A 84 -20.25 -1.70 -12.75
C LEU A 84 -19.20 -0.57 -12.85
N SER A 85 -17.96 -0.89 -13.21
CA SER A 85 -16.91 0.11 -13.45
C SER A 85 -17.26 1.01 -14.65
N GLY A 86 -17.88 0.47 -15.69
CA GLY A 86 -18.44 1.21 -16.82
C GLY A 86 -19.56 2.16 -16.38
N ALA A 87 -20.50 1.68 -15.56
CA ALA A 87 -21.58 2.51 -15.01
C ALA A 87 -21.04 3.68 -14.16
N LEU A 88 -20.08 3.43 -13.27
CA LEU A 88 -19.41 4.48 -12.47
C LEU A 88 -18.65 5.48 -13.36
N ARG A 89 -18.02 5.01 -14.45
CA ARG A 89 -17.38 5.88 -15.44
C ARG A 89 -18.40 6.74 -16.20
N ALA A 90 -19.68 6.36 -16.30
CA ALA A 90 -20.74 7.23 -16.84
C ALA A 90 -21.41 8.14 -15.79
N GLY A 91 -21.38 7.77 -14.50
CA GLY A 91 -22.15 8.40 -13.42
C GLY A 91 -21.38 9.29 -12.43
N GLY A 92 -21.89 9.35 -11.20
CA GLY A 92 -21.37 10.14 -10.06
C GLY A 92 -22.38 11.06 -9.35
N GLY A 93 -23.57 11.25 -9.94
CA GLY A 93 -24.63 12.12 -9.42
C GLY A 93 -25.37 11.58 -8.19
N ALA A 94 -26.23 12.41 -7.58
CA ALA A 94 -27.04 12.03 -6.41
C ALA A 94 -27.91 10.80 -6.71
N ASP A 95 -28.58 10.82 -7.85
CA ASP A 95 -29.54 9.80 -8.30
C ASP A 95 -28.89 8.66 -9.11
N ASP A 96 -27.55 8.53 -9.07
CA ASP A 96 -26.83 7.50 -9.82
C ASP A 96 -27.08 6.11 -9.20
N PRO A 97 -27.73 5.17 -9.92
CA PRO A 97 -28.04 3.85 -9.40
C PRO A 97 -26.80 3.03 -9.02
N ALA A 98 -25.66 3.25 -9.69
CA ALA A 98 -24.40 2.58 -9.34
C ALA A 98 -23.83 3.08 -8.01
N CYS A 99 -23.90 4.40 -7.76
CA CYS A 99 -23.53 5.00 -6.48
C CYS A 99 -24.47 4.55 -5.35
N HIS A 100 -25.78 4.54 -5.61
CA HIS A 100 -26.77 3.99 -4.67
C HIS A 100 -26.46 2.53 -4.33
N TRP A 101 -26.26 1.67 -5.33
CA TRP A 101 -25.97 0.26 -5.11
C TRP A 101 -24.70 0.03 -4.29
N LEU A 102 -23.62 0.79 -4.55
CA LEU A 102 -22.40 0.74 -3.75
C LEU A 102 -22.64 1.15 -2.30
N TYR A 103 -23.30 2.29 -2.08
CA TYR A 103 -23.64 2.80 -0.75
C TYR A 103 -24.41 1.75 0.06
N ASP A 104 -25.48 1.22 -0.54
CA ASP A 104 -26.38 0.23 0.03
C ASP A 104 -25.70 -1.12 0.32
N THR A 105 -24.68 -1.47 -0.46
CA THR A 105 -23.90 -2.71 -0.30
C THR A 105 -22.77 -2.55 0.73
N LEU A 106 -22.19 -1.35 0.86
CA LEU A 106 -21.24 -1.02 1.93
C LEU A 106 -21.88 -0.99 3.33
N LEU A 107 -23.18 -0.68 3.41
CA LEU A 107 -23.97 -0.76 4.64
C LEU A 107 -24.46 -2.18 4.98
N SER A 108 -24.20 -3.18 4.12
CA SER A 108 -24.56 -4.58 4.37
C SER A 108 -23.87 -5.13 5.61
N GLN A 109 -24.54 -6.03 6.34
CA GLN A 109 -23.90 -6.74 7.45
C GLN A 109 -22.94 -7.83 6.94
N ASP A 110 -23.25 -8.45 5.81
CA ASP A 110 -22.40 -9.45 5.15
C ASP A 110 -21.01 -8.85 4.80
N PRO A 111 -19.90 -9.40 5.35
CA PRO A 111 -18.55 -8.92 5.08
C PRO A 111 -18.07 -9.24 3.65
N ASP A 112 -18.55 -10.31 3.01
CA ASP A 112 -18.18 -10.65 1.62
C ASP A 112 -18.87 -9.69 0.64
N LEU A 113 -20.11 -9.25 0.91
CA LEU A 113 -20.77 -8.20 0.13
C LEU A 113 -20.07 -6.84 0.28
N ARG A 114 -19.75 -6.45 1.51
CA ARG A 114 -18.98 -5.22 1.75
C ARG A 114 -17.64 -5.28 1.02
N LEU A 115 -16.96 -6.42 1.02
CA LEU A 115 -15.73 -6.63 0.27
C LEU A 115 -15.91 -6.45 -1.25
N ALA A 116 -17.02 -6.95 -1.82
CA ALA A 116 -17.37 -6.71 -3.23
C ALA A 116 -17.53 -5.22 -3.55
N ALA A 117 -18.17 -4.43 -2.70
CA ALA A 117 -18.30 -2.98 -2.90
C ALA A 117 -16.98 -2.22 -2.63
N LEU A 118 -16.18 -2.64 -1.63
CA LEU A 118 -14.87 -2.03 -1.33
C LEU A 118 -13.89 -2.12 -2.52
N ALA A 119 -14.03 -3.13 -3.39
CA ALA A 119 -13.19 -3.29 -4.58
C ALA A 119 -13.29 -2.13 -5.59
N PHE A 120 -14.36 -1.32 -5.53
CA PHE A 120 -14.56 -0.18 -6.43
C PHE A 120 -14.06 1.16 -5.84
N LEU A 121 -13.64 1.19 -4.58
CA LEU A 121 -13.17 2.43 -3.94
C LEU A 121 -11.99 3.12 -4.66
N PRO A 122 -10.97 2.41 -5.19
CA PRO A 122 -9.87 3.08 -5.88
C PRO A 122 -10.35 3.77 -7.17
N LEU A 123 -11.16 3.09 -7.98
CA LEU A 123 -11.79 3.64 -9.18
C LEU A 123 -12.68 4.84 -8.84
N LEU A 124 -13.61 4.69 -7.89
CA LEU A 124 -14.54 5.74 -7.48
C LEU A 124 -13.80 6.98 -6.94
N SER A 125 -12.76 6.77 -6.14
CA SER A 125 -11.89 7.86 -5.65
C SER A 125 -11.20 8.59 -6.79
N SER A 126 -10.76 7.86 -7.81
CA SER A 126 -10.12 8.43 -8.99
C SER A 126 -11.08 9.27 -9.82
N LEU A 127 -12.25 8.72 -10.13
CA LEU A 127 -13.30 9.42 -10.88
C LEU A 127 -13.77 10.67 -10.13
N TYR A 128 -13.91 10.59 -8.79
CA TYR A 128 -14.24 11.74 -7.97
C TYR A 128 -13.16 12.84 -8.04
N LEU A 129 -11.88 12.50 -7.85
CA LEU A 129 -10.78 13.46 -7.83
C LEU A 129 -10.51 14.11 -9.20
N LEU A 130 -10.58 13.33 -10.29
CA LEU A 130 -10.34 13.80 -11.65
C LEU A 130 -11.50 14.65 -12.22
N ARG A 131 -12.71 14.53 -11.66
CA ARG A 131 -13.91 15.29 -12.09
C ARG A 131 -14.19 16.55 -11.26
N LEU A 132 -13.33 16.88 -10.30
CA LEU A 132 -13.55 18.04 -9.44
C LEU A 132 -13.68 19.34 -10.26
N PRO A 133 -14.54 20.29 -9.82
CA PRO A 133 -14.66 21.60 -10.45
C PRO A 133 -13.30 22.31 -10.60
N PRO A 134 -13.08 23.06 -11.70
CA PRO A 134 -14.11 23.65 -12.57
C PRO A 134 -14.63 22.76 -13.70
N ALA A 135 -14.20 21.50 -13.81
CA ALA A 135 -14.29 20.73 -15.05
C ALA A 135 -15.71 20.30 -15.51
N LEU A 136 -16.69 20.14 -14.63
CA LEU A 136 -18.02 19.58 -14.97
C LEU A 136 -19.17 20.25 -14.18
N PRO A 137 -20.35 20.49 -14.78
CA PRO A 137 -21.52 21.03 -14.09
C PRO A 137 -22.36 19.98 -13.34
N SER A 138 -22.08 18.69 -13.52
CA SER A 138 -22.79 17.61 -12.82
C SER A 138 -22.33 17.47 -11.37
N SER A 139 -23.27 17.25 -10.45
CA SER A 139 -22.96 16.95 -9.05
C SER A 139 -22.17 15.63 -8.93
N LEU A 140 -21.21 15.59 -8.01
CA LEU A 140 -20.46 14.37 -7.65
C LEU A 140 -20.95 13.75 -6.32
N SER A 141 -22.16 14.14 -5.88
CA SER A 141 -22.71 13.79 -4.57
C SER A 141 -22.93 12.30 -4.34
N GLY A 142 -23.12 11.50 -5.39
CA GLY A 142 -23.17 10.03 -5.29
C GLY A 142 -21.83 9.45 -4.85
N PHE A 143 -20.73 9.88 -5.47
CA PHE A 143 -19.39 9.50 -5.06
C PHE A 143 -19.07 10.00 -3.64
N GLU A 144 -19.47 11.23 -3.31
CA GLU A 144 -19.26 11.78 -1.96
C GLU A 144 -20.03 10.99 -0.89
N ALA A 145 -21.27 10.57 -1.17
CA ALA A 145 -22.06 9.73 -0.27
C ALA A 145 -21.39 8.37 -0.01
N VAL A 146 -20.86 7.72 -1.05
CA VAL A 146 -20.14 6.44 -0.93
C VAL A 146 -18.85 6.61 -0.11
N LEU A 147 -18.05 7.65 -0.39
CA LEU A 147 -16.83 7.95 0.39
C LEU A 147 -17.12 8.28 1.85
N LEU A 148 -18.18 9.06 2.11
CA LEU A 148 -18.63 9.39 3.48
C LEU A 148 -19.20 8.18 4.22
N ALA A 149 -19.81 7.20 3.54
CA ALA A 149 -20.28 5.96 4.17
C ALA A 149 -19.10 5.16 4.73
N VAL A 150 -18.04 4.97 3.95
CA VAL A 150 -16.80 4.29 4.38
C VAL A 150 -16.14 5.05 5.51
N TYR A 151 -15.96 6.37 5.35
CA TYR A 151 -15.34 7.22 6.37
C TYR A 151 -16.13 7.19 7.68
N SER A 152 -17.46 7.27 7.62
CA SER A 152 -18.33 7.25 8.81
C SER A 152 -18.34 5.89 9.50
N SER A 153 -18.25 4.80 8.74
CA SER A 153 -18.10 3.45 9.28
C SER A 153 -16.77 3.31 10.05
N GLU A 154 -15.67 3.78 9.46
CA GLU A 154 -14.34 3.73 10.08
C GLU A 154 -14.23 4.67 11.30
N ALA A 155 -14.78 5.89 11.23
CA ALA A 155 -14.81 6.81 12.37
C ALA A 155 -15.61 6.25 13.56
N LYS A 156 -16.74 5.57 13.29
CA LYS A 156 -17.52 4.84 14.32
C LYS A 156 -16.72 3.67 14.90
N SER A 157 -16.08 2.87 14.04
CA SER A 157 -15.21 1.75 14.43
C SER A 157 -14.09 2.18 15.38
N ARG A 158 -13.45 3.32 15.09
CA ARG A 158 -12.36 3.90 15.91
C ARG A 158 -12.83 4.52 17.23
N GLN A 159 -14.11 4.85 17.40
CA GLN A 159 -14.65 5.48 18.63
C GLN A 159 -13.87 6.71 19.10
N GLY A 160 -13.36 7.53 18.16
CA GLY A 160 -12.53 8.70 18.47
C GLY A 160 -11.11 8.38 18.99
N LYS A 161 -10.63 7.14 18.85
CA LYS A 161 -9.27 6.71 19.20
C LYS A 161 -8.35 6.75 17.97
N PRO A 162 -7.04 7.02 18.14
CA PRO A 162 -6.05 6.87 17.07
C PRO A 162 -5.80 5.38 16.76
N VAL A 163 -5.32 5.09 15.56
CA VAL A 163 -4.74 3.77 15.25
C VAL A 163 -3.29 3.78 15.70
N LEU A 164 -2.95 2.89 16.64
CA LEU A 164 -1.64 2.80 17.27
C LEU A 164 -0.89 1.55 16.80
N VAL A 165 0.44 1.64 16.74
CA VAL A 165 1.34 0.52 16.45
C VAL A 165 2.43 0.45 17.51
N HIS A 166 2.67 -0.74 18.07
CA HIS A 166 3.82 -0.98 18.94
C HIS A 166 5.07 -1.13 18.06
N VAL A 167 6.06 -0.27 18.26
CA VAL A 167 7.35 -0.37 17.58
C VAL A 167 8.14 -1.49 18.26
N PRO A 168 8.55 -2.57 17.53
CA PRO A 168 9.34 -3.64 18.13
C PRO A 168 10.70 -3.14 18.59
N ASP A 169 11.11 -3.52 19.80
CA ASP A 169 12.44 -3.24 20.35
C ASP A 169 13.24 -4.55 20.46
N LEU A 170 14.43 -4.58 19.87
CA LEU A 170 15.35 -5.72 19.94
C LEU A 170 15.99 -5.89 21.32
N SER A 171 15.92 -4.88 22.19
CA SER A 171 16.36 -4.96 23.59
C SER A 171 15.42 -5.80 24.46
N VAL A 172 14.23 -6.13 23.95
CA VAL A 172 13.16 -6.86 24.66
C VAL A 172 12.97 -8.24 24.01
N PRO A 173 12.77 -9.33 24.79
CA PRO A 173 12.42 -10.63 24.23
C PRO A 173 11.12 -10.57 23.43
N SER A 174 11.13 -11.20 22.27
CA SER A 174 10.02 -11.29 21.32
C SER A 174 9.85 -12.73 20.84
N LEU A 175 8.80 -13.00 20.06
CA LEU A 175 8.54 -14.34 19.48
C LEU A 175 9.71 -14.89 18.64
N TYR A 176 10.54 -14.01 18.06
CA TYR A 176 11.62 -14.39 17.13
C TYR A 176 13.03 -14.15 17.68
N HIS A 177 13.17 -13.41 18.77
CA HIS A 177 14.47 -13.01 19.30
C HIS A 177 14.44 -12.89 20.82
N THR A 178 15.45 -13.45 21.49
CA THR A 178 15.74 -13.18 22.90
C THR A 178 17.06 -12.41 22.98
N PRO A 179 17.08 -11.21 23.58
CA PRO A 179 18.31 -10.41 23.71
C PRO A 179 19.34 -11.18 24.52
N GLN A 180 20.59 -11.22 24.04
CA GLN A 180 21.67 -11.86 24.77
C GLN A 180 22.06 -10.99 25.98
N SER A 181 21.62 -11.41 27.17
CA SER A 181 22.21 -10.95 28.43
C SER A 181 23.66 -11.47 28.50
N SER A 182 24.63 -10.70 28.01
CA SER A 182 26.04 -11.08 28.02
C SER A 182 26.63 -10.95 29.44
N PRO A 183 27.05 -12.04 30.11
CA PRO A 183 27.81 -11.97 31.34
C PRO A 183 29.32 -11.93 31.01
N SER A 184 29.73 -11.18 29.98
CA SER A 184 31.13 -11.08 29.55
C SER A 184 31.90 -10.05 30.37
N SER A 185 32.04 -10.35 31.67
CA SER A 185 33.08 -9.82 32.54
C SER A 185 33.34 -10.84 33.65
N ARG A 186 34.11 -11.89 33.31
CA ARG A 186 34.65 -12.82 34.32
C ARG A 186 35.82 -12.14 35.07
N SER A 187 35.49 -11.17 35.91
CA SER A 187 36.35 -10.79 37.03
C SER A 187 35.85 -11.52 38.29
N PRO A 188 36.62 -12.45 38.87
CA PRO A 188 36.20 -13.12 40.09
C PRO A 188 36.33 -12.16 41.29
N ARG A 189 35.23 -12.03 42.06
CA ARG A 189 35.05 -11.32 43.35
C ARG A 189 34.48 -9.90 43.27
N ARG A 190 33.14 -9.82 43.39
CA ARG A 190 32.46 -9.07 44.48
C ARG A 190 31.05 -9.66 44.68
N PRO A 191 30.51 -9.72 45.91
CA PRO A 191 29.10 -9.99 46.11
C PRO A 191 28.30 -8.81 45.55
N HIS A 192 27.55 -9.05 44.47
CA HIS A 192 26.62 -8.06 43.94
C HIS A 192 25.35 -8.01 44.80
N PRO A 193 24.74 -6.82 44.99
CA PRO A 193 23.38 -6.72 45.52
C PRO A 193 22.38 -7.43 44.58
N PRO A 194 21.16 -7.77 45.05
CA PRO A 194 20.16 -8.44 44.21
C PRO A 194 19.92 -7.66 42.92
N PRO A 195 19.67 -8.35 41.79
CA PRO A 195 19.46 -7.69 40.51
C PRO A 195 18.26 -6.76 40.62
N ILE A 196 18.50 -5.46 40.41
CA ILE A 196 17.46 -4.47 40.19
C ILE A 196 16.62 -5.01 39.02
N PRO A 197 15.28 -5.15 39.15
CA PRO A 197 14.46 -5.58 38.04
C PRO A 197 14.69 -4.62 36.87
N PRO A 198 14.83 -5.12 35.62
CA PRO A 198 15.04 -4.24 34.48
C PRO A 198 13.95 -3.17 34.46
N PRO A 199 14.28 -1.91 34.18
CA PRO A 199 13.28 -0.85 34.14
C PRO A 199 12.15 -1.27 33.20
N PRO A 200 10.88 -0.94 33.52
CA PRO A 200 9.75 -1.34 32.69
C PRO A 200 10.01 -0.87 31.26
N ALA A 201 9.86 -1.80 30.30
CA ALA A 201 10.15 -1.51 28.91
C ALA A 201 9.38 -0.27 28.47
N ASN A 202 10.09 0.77 28.03
CA ASN A 202 9.48 1.96 27.45
C ASN A 202 8.91 1.57 26.09
N VAL A 203 7.69 1.03 26.09
CA VAL A 203 6.99 0.59 24.87
C VAL A 203 6.79 1.82 23.99
N VAL A 204 7.61 1.94 22.94
CA VAL A 204 7.47 3.01 21.96
C VAL A 204 6.23 2.73 21.13
N VAL A 205 5.20 3.56 21.33
CA VAL A 205 3.94 3.48 20.58
C VAL A 205 3.96 4.55 19.48
N GLY A 206 3.94 4.10 18.23
CA GLY A 206 3.73 4.96 17.07
C GLY A 206 2.25 5.21 16.82
N VAL A 207 1.90 6.40 16.32
CA VAL A 207 0.57 6.69 15.79
C VAL A 207 0.58 6.41 14.29
N LEU A 208 -0.19 5.40 13.85
CA LEU A 208 -0.28 5.02 12.44
C LEU A 208 -1.24 5.94 11.67
N SER A 209 -2.38 6.29 12.28
CA SER A 209 -3.28 7.33 11.82
C SER A 209 -4.02 8.00 13.01
N PRO A 210 -4.31 9.31 12.92
CA PRO A 210 -4.93 10.07 14.00
C PRO A 210 -6.40 9.66 14.25
N PRO A 211 -7.01 10.15 15.35
CA PRO A 211 -8.45 10.03 15.57
C PRO A 211 -9.25 10.63 14.39
N LEU A 212 -10.35 9.99 14.01
CA LEU A 212 -11.23 10.50 12.95
C LEU A 212 -12.39 11.30 13.56
N GLU A 213 -12.57 12.52 13.07
CA GLU A 213 -13.69 13.40 13.41
C GLU A 213 -14.87 13.12 12.46
N PRO A 214 -16.12 12.93 12.95
CA PRO A 214 -17.28 12.75 12.08
C PRO A 214 -17.43 13.88 11.04
N GLN A 215 -17.60 13.52 9.76
CA GLN A 215 -17.80 14.45 8.66
C GLN A 215 -19.21 14.33 8.08
N ALA A 216 -19.92 15.45 7.94
CA ALA A 216 -21.25 15.50 7.34
C ALA A 216 -21.23 15.72 5.82
N ALA A 217 -20.10 16.17 5.25
CA ALA A 217 -19.93 16.46 3.82
C ALA A 217 -18.44 16.40 3.42
N VAL A 218 -18.13 16.14 2.15
CA VAL A 218 -16.74 16.10 1.64
C VAL A 218 -16.23 17.52 1.38
N LYS A 219 -15.72 18.18 2.41
CA LYS A 219 -15.10 19.51 2.29
C LYS A 219 -13.72 19.41 1.63
N SER A 220 -13.34 20.39 0.82
CA SER A 220 -12.03 20.45 0.13
C SER A 220 -10.83 20.20 1.06
N THR A 221 -10.84 20.80 2.25
CA THR A 221 -9.77 20.67 3.27
C THR A 221 -9.71 19.30 3.96
N LYS A 222 -10.80 18.52 3.95
CA LYS A 222 -10.86 17.17 4.55
C LYS A 222 -10.86 16.06 3.49
N ARG A 223 -11.04 16.41 2.21
CA ARG A 223 -11.17 15.49 1.07
C ARG A 223 -10.06 14.45 1.00
N ALA A 224 -8.80 14.88 1.02
CA ALA A 224 -7.67 13.96 0.91
C ALA A 224 -7.60 12.97 2.08
N GLY A 225 -7.94 13.41 3.30
CA GLY A 225 -8.04 12.51 4.46
C GLY A 225 -9.22 11.53 4.38
N ILE A 226 -10.37 11.96 3.83
CA ILE A 226 -11.53 11.07 3.60
C ILE A 226 -11.17 9.96 2.60
N ILE A 227 -10.50 10.32 1.50
CA ILE A 227 -10.06 9.37 0.47
C ILE A 227 -8.90 8.51 0.98
N GLY A 228 -7.99 9.08 1.77
CA GLY A 228 -6.94 8.33 2.47
C GLY A 228 -7.52 7.23 3.35
N VAL A 229 -8.57 7.51 4.11
CA VAL A 229 -9.31 6.51 4.90
C VAL A 229 -10.01 5.46 4.01
N ALA A 230 -10.55 5.85 2.85
CA ALA A 230 -11.07 4.89 1.88
C ALA A 230 -9.97 3.94 1.35
N PHE A 231 -8.76 4.45 1.13
CA PHE A 231 -7.58 3.65 0.79
C PHE A 231 -7.06 2.82 1.97
N GLU A 232 -7.18 3.27 3.22
CA GLU A 232 -6.88 2.43 4.41
C GLU A 232 -7.86 1.25 4.51
N ALA A 233 -9.17 1.50 4.31
CA ALA A 233 -10.20 0.45 4.31
C ALA A 233 -10.00 -0.57 3.17
N TYR A 234 -9.61 -0.09 1.98
CA TYR A 234 -9.19 -0.93 0.87
C TYR A 234 -7.94 -1.75 1.21
N TYR A 235 -6.88 -1.10 1.70
CA TYR A 235 -5.61 -1.73 2.07
C TYR A 235 -5.80 -2.82 3.13
N ALA A 236 -6.65 -2.60 4.13
CA ALA A 236 -6.99 -3.60 5.16
C ALA A 236 -7.60 -4.91 4.61
N LYS A 237 -8.02 -4.92 3.34
CA LYS A 237 -8.59 -6.09 2.63
C LYS A 237 -7.88 -6.44 1.32
N ILE A 238 -6.78 -5.77 0.99
CA ILE A 238 -6.13 -5.82 -0.35
C ILE A 238 -5.71 -7.21 -0.81
N ALA A 239 -5.36 -8.10 0.12
CA ALA A 239 -5.03 -9.50 -0.19
C ALA A 239 -6.20 -10.28 -0.83
N GLN A 240 -7.45 -9.84 -0.59
CA GLN A 240 -8.67 -10.45 -1.10
C GLN A 240 -9.25 -9.71 -2.33
N MET A 241 -8.65 -8.58 -2.72
CA MET A 241 -9.14 -7.77 -3.85
C MET A 241 -8.76 -8.39 -5.20
N PRO A 242 -9.66 -8.32 -6.20
CA PRO A 242 -9.41 -8.87 -7.54
C PRO A 242 -8.31 -8.06 -8.26
N PRO A 243 -7.61 -8.65 -9.24
CA PRO A 243 -6.55 -7.97 -9.99
C PRO A 243 -7.00 -6.65 -10.63
N ALA A 244 -8.16 -6.63 -11.29
CA ALA A 244 -8.70 -5.42 -11.93
C ALA A 244 -8.81 -4.22 -10.96
N SER A 245 -9.27 -4.47 -9.72
CA SER A 245 -9.34 -3.46 -8.66
C SER A 245 -7.96 -2.92 -8.23
N LYS A 246 -6.95 -3.80 -8.21
CA LYS A 246 -5.56 -3.41 -7.90
C LYS A 246 -4.95 -2.61 -9.05
N VAL A 247 -5.24 -2.99 -10.30
CA VAL A 247 -4.83 -2.24 -11.50
C VAL A 247 -5.49 -0.85 -11.52
N ASP A 248 -6.80 -0.75 -11.27
CA ASP A 248 -7.49 0.54 -11.14
C ASP A 248 -6.91 1.41 -10.00
N ALA A 249 -6.45 0.80 -8.90
CA ALA A 249 -5.76 1.51 -7.83
C ALA A 249 -4.38 2.07 -8.27
N CYS A 250 -3.59 1.28 -8.99
CA CYS A 250 -2.31 1.73 -9.54
C CYS A 250 -2.51 2.85 -10.59
N ASN A 251 -3.44 2.65 -11.52
CA ASN A 251 -3.78 3.60 -12.58
C ASN A 251 -4.31 4.92 -12.02
N ALA A 252 -5.16 4.87 -10.99
CA ALA A 252 -5.62 6.05 -10.27
C ALA A 252 -4.45 6.88 -9.73
N VAL A 253 -3.51 6.23 -9.05
CA VAL A 253 -2.36 6.89 -8.42
C VAL A 253 -1.40 7.48 -9.48
N ALA A 254 -1.16 6.77 -10.59
CA ALA A 254 -0.40 7.30 -11.71
C ALA A 254 -1.06 8.57 -12.30
N ALA A 255 -2.37 8.53 -12.55
CA ALA A 255 -3.12 9.67 -13.07
C ALA A 255 -3.10 10.88 -12.12
N TRP A 256 -3.18 10.66 -10.80
CA TRP A 256 -3.11 11.72 -9.79
C TRP A 256 -1.74 12.40 -9.72
N ALA A 257 -0.67 11.60 -9.80
CA ALA A 257 0.70 12.09 -9.81
C ALA A 257 1.02 12.88 -11.10
N GLY A 258 0.34 12.55 -12.20
CA GLY A 258 0.31 13.34 -13.43
C GLY A 258 1.44 13.02 -14.42
N GLN A 259 1.53 13.85 -15.45
CA GLN A 259 2.31 13.60 -16.68
C GLN A 259 3.72 13.03 -16.48
N TYR A 260 4.05 12.09 -17.36
CA TYR A 260 5.32 11.35 -17.51
C TYR A 260 6.56 12.23 -17.75
N CYS A 261 7.03 12.97 -16.74
CA CYS A 261 8.34 13.65 -16.80
C CYS A 261 9.48 12.61 -16.84
N ARG A 262 10.56 12.91 -17.58
CA ARG A 262 11.72 12.01 -17.77
C ARG A 262 12.35 11.55 -16.45
N CYS A 263 12.23 12.33 -15.37
CA CYS A 263 12.66 11.96 -14.02
C CYS A 263 12.06 10.62 -13.51
N ARG A 264 10.98 10.10 -14.10
CA ARG A 264 10.45 8.78 -13.75
C ARG A 264 11.41 7.62 -14.06
N PHE A 265 12.33 7.84 -15.01
CA PHE A 265 13.35 6.89 -15.45
C PHE A 265 14.75 7.18 -14.87
N GLU A 266 14.91 8.23 -14.05
CA GLU A 266 16.20 8.63 -13.44
C GLU A 266 16.88 7.48 -12.68
N LEU A 267 16.07 6.57 -12.11
CA LEU A 267 16.56 5.39 -11.41
C LEU A 267 16.75 4.18 -12.35
N ASP A 268 16.09 4.12 -13.51
CA ASP A 268 16.24 2.99 -14.44
C ASP A 268 17.55 3.06 -15.23
N GLU A 269 18.06 4.27 -15.52
CA GLU A 269 19.35 4.49 -16.20
C GLU A 269 20.55 3.89 -15.43
N GLU A 270 20.44 3.67 -14.10
CA GLU A 270 21.46 2.99 -13.28
C GLU A 270 21.64 1.48 -13.61
N LEU A 271 20.73 0.85 -14.36
CA LEU A 271 20.78 -0.58 -14.69
C LEU A 271 21.36 -0.93 -16.06
N GLU A 272 21.37 0.00 -17.02
CA GLU A 272 21.85 -0.29 -18.39
C GLU A 272 23.39 -0.34 -18.47
N VAL A 273 24.10 0.15 -17.45
CA VAL A 273 25.57 0.21 -17.42
C VAL A 273 26.23 -1.14 -17.06
N GLU A 274 25.48 -2.09 -16.48
CA GLU A 274 26.00 -3.39 -16.02
C GLU A 274 25.85 -4.54 -17.06
N GLU A 275 25.15 -4.32 -18.18
CA GLU A 275 25.01 -5.31 -19.29
C GLU A 275 25.48 -4.72 -20.63
N GLY A 276 26.71 -4.15 -20.69
CA GLY A 276 27.11 -3.34 -21.85
C GLY A 276 28.60 -3.13 -22.17
N ASP A 277 29.56 -3.91 -21.64
CA ASP A 277 30.97 -3.79 -22.11
C ASP A 277 31.30 -4.77 -23.25
N SER A 278 30.98 -4.37 -24.49
CA SER A 278 31.77 -4.74 -25.67
C SER A 278 31.48 -3.83 -26.87
N LEU A 279 32.55 -3.39 -27.54
CA LEU A 279 32.58 -2.53 -28.74
C LEU A 279 32.34 -1.04 -28.49
N GLY A 280 33.43 -0.33 -28.21
CA GLY A 280 33.43 1.12 -28.04
C GLY A 280 33.29 1.90 -29.35
N SER A 281 32.75 3.12 -29.24
CA SER A 281 32.87 4.17 -30.25
C SER A 281 33.95 5.15 -29.83
N MET A 282 35.21 4.70 -29.88
CA MET A 282 36.36 5.60 -29.88
C MET A 282 36.45 6.27 -31.25
N SER A 283 36.02 7.53 -31.33
CA SER A 283 36.15 8.33 -32.56
C SER A 283 37.62 8.36 -33.00
N PRO A 284 37.95 7.96 -34.24
CA PRO A 284 39.34 7.90 -34.67
C PRO A 284 39.89 9.31 -34.89
N LEU A 285 40.91 9.67 -34.11
CA LEU A 285 41.78 10.79 -34.43
C LEU A 285 42.92 10.27 -35.32
N SER A 286 43.00 10.79 -36.54
CA SER A 286 44.18 10.72 -37.41
C SER A 286 44.48 12.14 -37.86
N THR A 287 45.39 12.81 -37.15
CA THR A 287 46.73 13.16 -37.67
C THR A 287 46.73 14.06 -38.90
N ASP A 288 47.03 15.34 -38.69
CA ASP A 288 48.12 16.01 -39.40
C ASP A 288 48.77 17.05 -38.46
N ALA A 289 50.00 17.45 -38.79
CA ALA A 289 51.00 17.89 -37.80
C ALA A 289 51.32 19.40 -37.80
N GLU A 290 52.16 19.79 -36.84
CA GLU A 290 52.92 21.06 -36.76
C GLU A 290 52.07 22.35 -36.69
N ASN A 291 52.11 23.12 -35.61
CA ASN A 291 53.26 23.94 -35.22
C ASN A 291 53.04 24.53 -33.81
N GLY A 292 54.09 24.89 -33.08
CA GLY A 292 53.97 25.44 -31.73
C GLY A 292 53.61 26.93 -31.71
N ASN A 293 52.86 27.37 -30.69
CA ASN A 293 53.22 28.52 -29.85
C ASN A 293 52.34 28.57 -28.58
N GLY A 294 52.80 29.24 -27.52
CA GLY A 294 52.13 29.27 -26.22
C GLY A 294 50.79 30.04 -26.20
N LYS A 295 49.67 29.32 -26.39
CA LYS A 295 48.31 29.80 -26.10
C LYS A 295 47.50 28.92 -25.13
N ALA A 296 48.07 27.79 -24.70
CA ALA A 296 47.39 26.78 -23.88
C ALA A 296 46.86 27.25 -22.51
N LEU A 297 47.32 28.40 -21.99
CA LEU A 297 46.88 28.96 -20.71
C LEU A 297 45.70 29.94 -20.82
N GLU A 298 45.47 30.52 -22.00
CA GLU A 298 44.34 31.44 -22.22
C GLU A 298 43.07 30.68 -22.62
N GLU A 299 43.24 29.54 -23.30
CA GLU A 299 42.17 28.61 -23.65
C GLU A 299 41.66 27.81 -22.43
N GLU A 300 42.53 27.43 -21.48
CA GLU A 300 42.13 26.83 -20.19
C GLU A 300 41.33 27.82 -19.31
N LEU A 301 41.68 29.11 -19.31
CA LEU A 301 40.89 30.12 -18.57
C LEU A 301 39.55 30.41 -19.27
N ALA A 302 39.47 30.34 -20.59
CA ALA A 302 38.23 30.38 -21.34
C ALA A 302 37.34 29.15 -21.06
N LYS A 303 37.94 27.99 -20.80
CA LYS A 303 37.28 26.73 -20.41
C LYS A 303 36.78 26.71 -18.96
N MET A 304 37.34 27.57 -18.08
CA MET A 304 36.79 27.87 -16.75
C MET A 304 35.76 29.00 -16.73
N ARG A 305 35.38 29.57 -17.89
CA ARG A 305 34.17 30.37 -17.97
C ARG A 305 33.00 29.45 -17.71
N VAL A 306 32.21 29.73 -16.67
CA VAL A 306 31.08 28.90 -16.22
C VAL A 306 30.17 28.54 -17.41
N ASN A 307 30.40 27.36 -17.99
CA ASN A 307 29.33 26.56 -18.54
C ASN A 307 28.42 26.28 -17.35
N GLY A 308 27.38 27.10 -17.23
CA GLY A 308 26.23 26.72 -16.44
C GLY A 308 25.66 25.52 -17.16
N ASP A 309 26.07 24.31 -16.73
CA ASP A 309 25.65 23.07 -17.34
C ASP A 309 24.15 23.11 -17.48
N SER A 310 23.70 23.05 -18.73
CA SER A 310 22.30 23.09 -19.10
C SER A 310 21.60 21.75 -18.81
N SER A 311 21.97 21.13 -17.68
CA SER A 311 21.11 20.37 -16.76
C SER A 311 19.96 21.23 -16.19
N GLY A 312 19.50 22.23 -16.95
CA GLY A 312 18.23 22.88 -16.76
C GLY A 312 17.14 21.84 -16.96
N ARG A 313 16.60 21.37 -15.83
CA ARG A 313 15.38 20.56 -15.72
C ARG A 313 14.23 21.20 -16.50
N ASN A 314 14.17 20.95 -17.80
CA ASN A 314 13.12 21.44 -18.67
C ASN A 314 12.13 20.31 -18.99
N CYS A 315 11.43 19.81 -17.96
CA CYS A 315 10.16 19.10 -18.16
C CYS A 315 9.08 20.14 -18.54
N GLY A 316 9.20 20.67 -19.76
CA GLY A 316 8.49 21.84 -20.23
C GLY A 316 8.42 21.93 -21.75
N LYS A 317 7.44 21.22 -22.33
CA LYS A 317 6.61 21.51 -23.52
C LYS A 317 6.25 20.22 -24.28
N GLU A 318 5.21 19.54 -23.78
CA GLU A 318 4.32 18.77 -24.64
C GLU A 318 2.91 19.37 -24.48
N GLU A 319 2.18 19.43 -25.59
CA GLU A 319 0.94 20.20 -25.71
C GLU A 319 -0.25 19.57 -24.95
N GLU A 320 -1.33 20.35 -24.93
CA GLU A 320 -2.56 20.16 -24.16
C GLU A 320 -3.15 18.75 -24.10
N VAL A 321 -2.73 17.97 -23.11
CA VAL A 321 -3.68 17.25 -22.25
C VAL A 321 -3.42 17.63 -20.80
N ARG A 322 -4.18 18.62 -20.30
CA ARG A 322 -4.28 18.91 -18.87
C ARG A 322 -5.12 17.83 -18.17
N GLU A 323 -4.58 16.62 -18.11
CA GLU A 323 -5.05 15.67 -17.10
C GLU A 323 -4.89 16.32 -15.73
N ALA A 324 -5.98 16.38 -14.96
CA ALA A 324 -6.07 17.22 -13.78
C ALA A 324 -5.15 16.70 -12.68
N ARG A 325 -3.95 17.28 -12.57
CA ARG A 325 -2.98 16.96 -11.50
C ARG A 325 -3.65 17.14 -10.13
N VAL A 326 -3.71 16.06 -9.36
CA VAL A 326 -4.36 16.05 -8.06
C VAL A 326 -3.34 16.42 -6.98
N GLN A 327 -3.74 17.21 -6.00
CA GLN A 327 -2.91 17.45 -4.82
C GLN A 327 -2.81 16.16 -4.00
N LEU A 328 -1.60 15.68 -3.77
CA LEU A 328 -1.29 14.45 -3.02
C LEU A 328 -0.68 14.77 -1.66
N PRO A 329 -1.45 15.31 -0.69
CA PRO A 329 -0.94 15.53 0.66
C PRO A 329 -0.73 14.18 1.37
N TRP A 330 0.03 14.22 2.47
CA TRP A 330 0.55 13.01 3.12
C TRP A 330 -0.53 12.03 3.59
N GLU A 331 -1.71 12.52 3.98
CA GLU A 331 -2.85 11.73 4.45
C GLU A 331 -3.42 10.80 3.37
N LEU A 332 -3.32 11.20 2.09
CA LEU A 332 -3.69 10.36 0.94
C LEU A 332 -2.49 9.53 0.45
N LEU A 333 -1.30 10.14 0.44
CA LEU A 333 -0.10 9.53 -0.12
C LEU A 333 0.40 8.34 0.72
N GLN A 334 0.29 8.41 2.06
CA GLN A 334 0.71 7.34 2.96
C GLN A 334 -0.02 6.00 2.70
N PRO A 335 -1.37 5.91 2.68
CA PRO A 335 -2.06 4.65 2.38
C PRO A 335 -1.91 4.23 0.91
N VAL A 336 -1.83 5.19 -0.03
CA VAL A 336 -1.51 4.92 -1.44
C VAL A 336 -0.18 4.18 -1.58
N MET A 337 0.88 4.62 -0.91
CA MET A 337 2.20 3.95 -0.97
C MET A 337 2.15 2.52 -0.40
N ARG A 338 1.31 2.25 0.62
CA ARG A 338 1.09 0.89 1.13
C ARG A 338 0.39 0.00 0.09
N VAL A 339 -0.60 0.54 -0.62
CA VAL A 339 -1.30 -0.16 -1.71
C VAL A 339 -0.33 -0.49 -2.85
N LEU A 340 0.46 0.49 -3.33
CA LEU A 340 1.46 0.25 -4.37
C LEU A 340 2.50 -0.80 -3.94
N GLY A 341 3.02 -0.72 -2.71
CA GLY A 341 3.97 -1.71 -2.18
C GLY A 341 3.41 -3.12 -2.15
N HIS A 342 2.13 -3.30 -1.77
CA HIS A 342 1.46 -4.60 -1.88
C HIS A 342 1.32 -5.05 -3.33
N CYS A 343 0.82 -4.19 -4.23
CA CYS A 343 0.63 -4.51 -5.65
C CYS A 343 1.94 -4.97 -6.32
N LEU A 344 3.05 -4.30 -6.00
CA LEU A 344 4.37 -4.54 -6.56
C LEU A 344 5.05 -5.83 -6.04
N LEU A 345 4.97 -6.09 -4.73
CA LEU A 345 5.82 -7.07 -4.04
C LEU A 345 5.08 -8.31 -3.47
N ALA A 346 3.74 -8.33 -3.40
CA ALA A 346 3.05 -9.48 -2.82
C ALA A 346 3.12 -10.73 -3.73
N PRO A 347 3.40 -11.94 -3.19
CA PRO A 347 3.82 -13.12 -3.96
C PRO A 347 2.74 -13.78 -4.82
N LEU A 348 1.50 -13.25 -4.81
CA LEU A 348 0.35 -13.80 -5.53
C LEU A 348 -0.31 -12.78 -6.50
N ASN A 349 0.31 -11.62 -6.73
CA ASN A 349 -0.21 -10.67 -7.70
C ASN A 349 0.21 -11.07 -9.12
N PRO A 350 -0.70 -11.03 -10.11
CA PRO A 350 -0.36 -11.26 -11.51
C PRO A 350 0.55 -10.15 -12.04
N MET A 351 1.25 -10.45 -13.15
CA MET A 351 2.22 -9.55 -13.77
C MET A 351 1.62 -8.17 -14.10
N GLU A 352 0.39 -8.13 -14.62
CA GLU A 352 -0.37 -6.89 -14.89
C GLU A 352 -0.46 -5.93 -13.68
N VAL A 353 -0.67 -6.47 -12.47
CA VAL A 353 -0.78 -5.67 -11.23
C VAL A 353 0.60 -5.16 -10.81
N ARG A 354 1.64 -5.98 -11.00
CA ARG A 354 3.03 -5.62 -10.67
C ARG A 354 3.57 -4.56 -11.62
N ASP A 355 3.29 -4.66 -12.91
CA ASP A 355 3.72 -3.69 -13.91
C ASP A 355 2.96 -2.36 -13.78
N ALA A 356 1.64 -2.39 -13.56
CA ALA A 356 0.87 -1.18 -13.25
C ALA A 356 1.38 -0.49 -11.97
N ALA A 357 1.73 -1.26 -10.93
CA ALA A 357 2.34 -0.71 -9.72
C ALA A 357 3.74 -0.14 -9.97
N ALA A 358 4.57 -0.82 -10.76
CA ALA A 358 5.93 -0.41 -11.08
C ALA A 358 5.96 0.91 -11.87
N GLU A 359 5.00 1.12 -12.77
CA GLU A 359 4.79 2.42 -13.43
C GLU A 359 4.31 3.48 -12.42
N ALA A 360 3.24 3.19 -11.66
CA ALA A 360 2.67 4.13 -10.72
C ALA A 360 3.68 4.64 -9.67
N VAL A 361 4.57 3.77 -9.15
CA VAL A 361 5.64 4.19 -8.22
C VAL A 361 6.65 5.12 -8.90
N ARG A 362 7.02 4.90 -10.17
CA ARG A 362 7.94 5.79 -10.91
C ARG A 362 7.35 7.17 -11.15
N VAL A 363 6.06 7.25 -11.52
CA VAL A 363 5.35 8.53 -11.67
C VAL A 363 5.24 9.25 -10.33
N VAL A 364 4.93 8.53 -9.23
CA VAL A 364 4.91 9.09 -7.87
C VAL A 364 6.29 9.56 -7.42
N TYR A 365 7.37 8.85 -7.74
CA TYR A 365 8.75 9.28 -7.45
C TYR A 365 9.06 10.61 -8.16
N ALA A 366 8.82 10.70 -9.47
CA ALA A 366 9.03 11.93 -10.23
C ALA A 366 8.19 13.09 -9.66
N ARG A 367 6.92 12.83 -9.34
CA ARG A 367 6.03 13.83 -8.72
C ARG A 367 6.53 14.29 -7.35
N ALA A 368 6.98 13.37 -6.50
CA ALA A 368 7.51 13.67 -5.18
C ALA A 368 8.82 14.49 -5.24
N CYS A 369 9.66 14.26 -6.25
CA CYS A 369 10.84 15.07 -6.53
C CYS A 369 10.48 16.50 -6.98
N HIS A 370 9.42 16.67 -7.77
CA HIS A 370 8.92 18.01 -8.15
C HIS A 370 8.26 18.78 -7.00
N ASP A 371 7.48 18.09 -6.16
CA ASP A 371 6.79 18.69 -5.01
C ASP A 371 7.69 18.79 -3.75
N LEU A 372 8.92 18.29 -3.81
CA LEU A 372 9.90 18.25 -2.72
C LEU A 372 9.36 17.58 -1.44
N VAL A 373 8.67 16.44 -1.58
CA VAL A 373 8.07 15.67 -0.46
C VAL A 373 9.02 14.54 -0.03
N PRO A 374 9.92 14.75 0.96
CA PRO A 374 11.03 13.82 1.23
C PRO A 374 10.56 12.42 1.64
N GLN A 375 9.47 12.31 2.39
CA GLN A 375 8.92 11.02 2.82
C GLN A 375 8.46 10.17 1.61
N ALA A 376 7.91 10.83 0.59
CA ALA A 376 7.43 10.17 -0.62
C ALA A 376 8.57 9.82 -1.58
N ILE A 377 9.57 10.70 -1.74
CA ILE A 377 10.81 10.43 -2.49
C ILE A 377 11.47 9.15 -1.94
N LEU A 378 11.66 9.10 -0.61
CA LEU A 378 12.33 7.98 0.06
C LEU A 378 11.52 6.68 -0.10
N ALA A 379 10.20 6.71 0.17
CA ALA A 379 9.34 5.55 0.02
C ALA A 379 9.25 5.03 -1.42
N ALA A 380 9.11 5.92 -2.41
CA ALA A 380 9.00 5.54 -3.82
C ALA A 380 10.32 5.00 -4.37
N ARG A 381 11.46 5.64 -4.06
CA ARG A 381 12.79 5.12 -4.41
C ARG A 381 13.02 3.72 -3.80
N SER A 382 12.70 3.52 -2.53
CA SER A 382 12.81 2.20 -1.89
C SER A 382 11.97 1.12 -2.59
N LEU A 383 10.75 1.43 -3.02
CA LEU A 383 9.93 0.49 -3.78
C LEU A 383 10.49 0.19 -5.18
N ILE A 384 11.09 1.18 -5.86
CA ILE A 384 11.75 0.99 -7.17
C ILE A 384 12.95 0.05 -7.02
N GLU A 385 13.83 0.28 -6.05
CA GLU A 385 14.98 -0.62 -5.80
C GLU A 385 14.56 -2.04 -5.41
N LEU A 386 13.46 -2.19 -4.66
CA LEU A 386 12.89 -3.50 -4.34
C LEU A 386 12.30 -4.22 -5.56
N ASP A 387 11.64 -3.51 -6.49
CA ASP A 387 11.19 -4.12 -7.75
C ASP A 387 12.35 -4.48 -8.68
N LYS A 388 13.33 -3.59 -8.85
CA LYS A 388 14.57 -3.87 -9.61
C LYS A 388 15.25 -5.14 -9.10
N SER A 389 15.51 -5.23 -7.80
CA SER A 389 16.18 -6.39 -7.18
C SER A 389 15.32 -7.66 -7.26
N ALA A 390 14.00 -7.57 -7.07
CA ALA A 390 13.10 -8.71 -7.25
C ALA A 390 13.04 -9.19 -8.70
N ARG A 391 13.04 -8.29 -9.70
CA ARG A 391 13.11 -8.63 -11.12
C ARG A 391 14.47 -9.24 -11.50
N LYS A 392 15.58 -8.70 -10.98
CA LYS A 392 16.93 -9.27 -11.16
C LYS A 392 17.01 -10.69 -10.60
N ALA A 393 16.59 -10.91 -9.36
CA ALA A 393 16.55 -12.24 -8.75
C ALA A 393 15.64 -13.22 -9.52
N ALA A 394 14.52 -12.76 -10.08
CA ALA A 394 13.65 -13.58 -10.92
C ALA A 394 14.30 -13.94 -12.28
N LYS A 395 15.02 -13.00 -12.92
CA LYS A 395 15.82 -13.27 -14.13
C LYS A 395 16.93 -14.29 -13.85
N GLU A 396 17.71 -14.09 -12.78
CA GLU A 396 18.79 -15.00 -12.36
C GLU A 396 18.26 -16.41 -12.07
N ALA A 397 17.13 -16.52 -11.36
CA ALA A 397 16.46 -17.80 -11.11
C ALA A 397 15.97 -18.47 -12.40
N ALA A 398 15.47 -17.70 -13.38
CA ALA A 398 15.06 -18.23 -14.67
C ALA A 398 16.25 -18.74 -15.52
N VAL A 399 17.40 -18.04 -15.48
CA VAL A 399 18.65 -18.48 -16.14
C VAL A 399 19.21 -19.74 -15.47
N ALA A 400 19.18 -19.81 -14.14
CA ALA A 400 19.57 -21.02 -13.41
C ALA A 400 18.65 -22.21 -13.72
N ALA A 401 17.34 -21.97 -13.89
CA ALA A 401 16.36 -22.99 -14.24
C ALA A 401 16.41 -23.45 -15.70
N SER A 402 16.85 -22.59 -16.64
CA SER A 402 16.97 -22.93 -18.06
C SER A 402 18.22 -23.75 -18.39
N GLY A 403 19.12 -23.96 -17.42
CA GLY A 403 20.32 -24.79 -17.58
C GLY A 403 21.38 -24.19 -18.50
N ILE A 404 21.24 -22.93 -18.89
CA ILE A 404 22.22 -22.22 -19.71
C ILE A 404 23.44 -21.90 -18.84
N MET A 405 24.40 -22.83 -18.82
CA MET A 405 25.75 -22.55 -18.35
C MET A 405 26.42 -21.55 -19.30
N VAL A 406 26.28 -20.26 -19.00
CA VAL A 406 27.19 -19.25 -19.55
C VAL A 406 28.57 -19.56 -18.98
N ALA A 407 29.44 -20.08 -19.83
CA ALA A 407 30.85 -20.28 -19.50
C ALA A 407 31.51 -18.90 -19.37
N SER A 408 31.45 -18.32 -18.16
CA SER A 408 32.21 -17.10 -17.84
C SER A 408 33.70 -17.38 -18.06
N GLY A 409 34.29 -16.67 -19.03
CA GLY A 409 35.67 -16.88 -19.44
C GLY A 409 36.65 -16.41 -18.36
N THR A 410 37.14 -17.32 -17.53
CA THR A 410 38.18 -17.02 -16.56
C THR A 410 39.53 -16.81 -17.26
N ALA A 411 39.86 -15.56 -17.58
CA ALA A 411 41.16 -15.15 -18.09
C ALA A 411 42.02 -14.50 -16.99
N GLY A 412 42.82 -15.34 -16.32
CA GLY A 412 44.09 -15.03 -15.66
C GLY A 412 44.30 -13.72 -14.88
N SER A 413 44.42 -13.84 -13.55
CA SER A 413 45.52 -13.18 -12.81
C SER A 413 45.87 -13.96 -11.54
N THR A 414 47.17 -14.16 -11.29
CA THR A 414 47.72 -15.09 -10.30
C THR A 414 48.38 -14.37 -9.12
N ALA A 415 47.98 -14.66 -7.87
CA ALA A 415 48.84 -14.57 -6.68
C ALA A 415 48.23 -15.20 -5.40
N SER A 416 48.52 -16.48 -5.19
CA SER A 416 48.95 -17.08 -3.90
C SER A 416 48.33 -16.68 -2.53
N SER A 417 47.49 -17.56 -1.95
CA SER A 417 47.89 -18.35 -0.75
C SER A 417 46.93 -19.50 -0.36
N SER A 418 47.50 -20.72 -0.28
CA SER A 418 47.11 -21.91 0.52
C SER A 418 45.64 -22.23 0.90
N ARG A 419 45.01 -23.07 0.06
CA ARG A 419 44.30 -24.37 0.30
C ARG A 419 44.06 -24.92 1.74
N PRO A 420 43.15 -25.93 1.94
CA PRO A 420 42.24 -26.59 0.97
C PRO A 420 40.78 -26.82 1.41
N SER A 421 39.94 -27.17 0.44
CA SER A 421 38.58 -27.69 0.61
C SER A 421 38.51 -29.16 1.05
N SER A 422 37.48 -29.52 1.82
CA SER A 422 37.06 -30.91 2.05
C SER A 422 36.05 -31.36 0.98
N LYS A 423 36.26 -32.55 0.40
CA LYS A 423 35.39 -33.12 -0.65
C LYS A 423 34.05 -33.63 -0.07
N PRO A 424 32.95 -33.61 -0.84
CA PRO A 424 31.72 -34.29 -0.48
C PRO A 424 31.86 -35.80 -0.73
N ASN A 425 31.55 -36.63 0.28
CA ASN A 425 31.36 -38.08 0.10
C ASN A 425 30.67 -38.69 1.34
N THR A 426 29.33 -38.71 1.34
CA THR A 426 28.53 -39.56 2.24
C THR A 426 27.21 -39.93 1.54
N PRO A 427 26.83 -41.23 1.51
CA PRO A 427 25.60 -41.66 0.84
C PRO A 427 24.35 -41.33 1.67
N SER A 428 23.30 -40.85 0.99
CA SER A 428 22.01 -40.57 1.61
C SER A 428 21.25 -41.87 1.93
N LYS A 429 21.01 -42.12 3.22
CA LYS A 429 20.04 -43.15 3.63
C LYS A 429 18.62 -42.70 3.28
N GLN A 430 17.87 -43.53 2.55
CA GLN A 430 16.43 -43.31 2.37
C GLN A 430 15.73 -43.26 3.73
N ARG A 431 14.96 -42.20 3.96
CA ARG A 431 14.08 -42.05 5.11
C ARG A 431 12.77 -42.79 4.82
N LYS A 432 12.42 -43.80 5.63
CA LYS A 432 11.10 -44.46 5.54
C LYS A 432 9.99 -43.46 5.88
N PRO A 433 8.79 -43.58 5.28
CA PRO A 433 7.63 -42.79 5.67
C PRO A 433 7.03 -43.33 6.98
N ASP A 434 6.81 -42.45 7.94
CA ASP A 434 6.09 -42.79 9.18
C ASP A 434 4.57 -42.81 8.90
N MET A 435 3.95 -43.97 9.08
CA MET A 435 2.48 -44.11 9.11
C MET A 435 1.95 -43.59 10.44
N LEU A 436 1.22 -42.46 10.42
CA LEU A 436 0.40 -42.05 11.55
C LEU A 436 -0.87 -42.89 11.61
N LEU A 437 -0.94 -43.77 12.61
CA LEU A 437 -2.14 -44.52 12.97
C LEU A 437 -3.19 -43.58 13.55
N VAL A 438 -4.32 -43.43 12.84
CA VAL A 438 -5.54 -42.86 13.41
C VAL A 438 -6.15 -43.89 14.35
N SER A 439 -6.23 -43.57 15.64
CA SER A 439 -7.05 -44.32 16.60
C SER A 439 -8.50 -43.85 16.55
N LYS A 440 -9.40 -44.75 16.96
CA LYS A 440 -10.82 -44.78 16.62
C LYS A 440 -11.70 -44.08 17.64
#